data_AF-A0A945VTC6-F1
#
_entry.id   AF-A0A945VTC6-F1
#
_cell.length_a   1.000
_cell.length_b   1.000
_cell.length_c   1.000
_cell.angle_alpha   90.00
_cell.angle_beta   90.00
_cell.angle_gamma   90.00
#
_symmetry.space_group_name_H-M   'P 1'
#
loop_
_entity.id
_entity.type
_entity.pdbx_description
1 polymer ?
#
loop_
_entity_poly.entity_id
_entity_poly.type
_entity_poly.pdbx_seq_one_letter_code
_entity_poly.pdbx_strand_id
1 'polypeptide(L)'
;GVLSGNTKGFEWIEKLSQDVTRIYSAPPVILHPFPSPEESDEWDFIFNSTCSFYVLKRQSNDEVMSKLLWAVSGGIPRIAINIWIEAQKNRLYKKDNNQLQLKDLIDVYESEGLEKIRKIAKGFAMKDPILLKEFSDIPWKDYGKKWGKLGAQNIESEVAADNSVNQSVNDLEDTAKGRKVSEKSKMKSKQTRKKNKERQRSKVKKNLSPSDLRGKDDGLTQVLLDGLAGVV
;
A
#
# COMPACT_ATOMS: atom_id res chain seq x y z
N GLY A 1 -23.10 34.35 27.05
CA GLY A 1 -23.60 33.25 27.89
C GLY A 1 -22.66 32.07 27.75
N VAL A 2 -22.05 31.64 28.85
CA VAL A 2 -21.16 30.47 28.87
C VAL A 2 -22.05 29.24 28.96
N LEU A 3 -22.07 28.41 27.92
CA LEU A 3 -22.70 27.09 27.96
C LEU A 3 -21.80 26.16 28.79
N SER A 4 -22.08 26.10 30.09
CA SER A 4 -21.53 25.09 30.99
C SER A 4 -22.22 23.76 30.69
N GLY A 5 -21.60 22.93 29.86
CA GLY A 5 -22.05 21.58 29.54
C GLY A 5 -21.34 20.55 30.43
N ASN A 6 -22.12 19.72 31.11
CA ASN A 6 -21.68 18.59 31.92
C ASN A 6 -20.64 17.72 31.17
N THR A 7 -19.42 17.65 31.68
CA THR A 7 -18.30 16.92 31.05
C THR A 7 -18.53 15.42 30.93
N LYS A 8 -19.46 14.85 31.72
CA LYS A 8 -19.82 13.42 31.66
C LYS A 8 -20.80 13.06 30.54
N GLY A 9 -21.38 14.04 29.85
CA GLY A 9 -22.30 13.80 28.72
C GLY A 9 -21.60 13.48 27.40
N PHE A 10 -20.28 13.67 27.31
CA PHE A 10 -19.51 13.51 26.08
C PHE A 10 -18.72 12.19 25.99
N GLU A 11 -18.58 11.44 27.09
CA GLU A 11 -17.88 10.13 27.09
C GLU A 11 -18.58 9.08 26.21
N TRP A 12 -19.90 9.19 26.04
CA TRP A 12 -20.67 8.33 25.12
C TRP A 12 -20.41 8.69 23.65
N ILE A 13 -20.13 9.98 23.35
CA ILE A 13 -19.93 10.46 21.98
C ILE A 13 -18.55 10.02 21.46
N GLU A 14 -17.54 9.96 22.33
CA GLU A 14 -16.22 9.41 21.99
C GLU A 14 -16.29 7.93 21.59
N LYS A 15 -17.21 7.15 22.18
CA LYS A 15 -17.42 5.73 21.84
C LYS A 15 -18.26 5.51 20.58
N LEU A 16 -19.04 6.50 20.16
CA LEU A 16 -19.92 6.45 18.98
C LEU A 16 -19.34 7.16 17.75
N SER A 17 -18.14 7.74 17.88
CA SER A 17 -17.43 8.29 16.75
C SER A 17 -17.07 7.18 15.77
N GLN A 18 -17.79 7.13 14.65
CA GLN A 18 -17.47 6.30 13.48
C GLN A 18 -16.02 6.51 12.99
N ASP A 19 -15.37 7.62 13.39
CA ASP A 19 -13.97 7.87 13.08
C ASP A 19 -13.00 7.05 13.94
N VAL A 20 -13.32 6.72 15.20
CA VAL A 20 -12.47 5.87 16.06
C VAL A 20 -12.49 4.41 15.55
N THR A 21 -13.64 3.93 15.08
CA THR A 21 -13.73 2.61 14.45
C THR A 21 -12.99 2.55 13.12
N ARG A 22 -12.81 3.68 12.42
CA ARG A 22 -12.05 3.75 11.17
C ARG A 22 -10.53 3.78 11.39
N ILE A 23 -10.07 4.28 12.54
CA ILE A 23 -8.65 4.31 12.91
C ILE A 23 -8.11 2.91 13.23
N TYR A 24 -8.90 2.03 13.86
CA TYR A 24 -8.51 0.64 14.15
C TYR A 24 -8.94 -0.38 13.07
N SER A 25 -9.65 0.06 12.03
CA SER A 25 -10.18 -0.80 10.94
C SER A 25 -9.51 -0.54 9.59
N ALA A 26 -8.33 0.10 9.55
CA ALA A 26 -7.56 0.07 8.32
C ALA A 26 -7.18 -1.39 8.03
N PRO A 27 -7.54 -1.96 6.86
CA PRO A 27 -7.10 -3.31 6.54
C PRO A 27 -5.56 -3.33 6.54
N PRO A 28 -4.93 -4.45 6.96
CA PRO A 28 -3.49 -4.57 6.90
C PRO A 28 -2.97 -4.14 5.53
N VAL A 29 -1.96 -3.28 5.53
CA VAL A 29 -1.30 -2.84 4.30
C VAL A 29 -0.45 -4.01 3.83
N ILE A 30 -1.00 -4.77 2.88
CA ILE A 30 -0.24 -5.81 2.19
C ILE A 30 0.73 -5.11 1.25
N LEU A 31 1.99 -5.05 1.69
CA LEU A 31 3.09 -4.64 0.84
C LEU A 31 3.42 -5.78 -0.13
N HIS A 32 3.72 -5.45 -1.38
CA HIS A 32 4.10 -6.43 -2.38
C HIS A 32 5.58 -6.23 -2.72
N PRO A 33 6.51 -6.64 -1.82
CA PRO A 33 7.93 -6.57 -2.10
C PRO A 33 8.25 -7.55 -3.23
N PHE A 34 8.98 -7.05 -4.21
CA PHE A 34 9.55 -7.86 -5.27
C PHE A 34 10.77 -8.63 -4.74
N PRO A 35 11.00 -9.85 -5.23
CA PRO A 35 12.19 -10.62 -4.88
C PRO A 35 13.48 -9.85 -5.19
N SER A 36 14.58 -10.24 -4.55
CA SER A 36 15.91 -9.68 -4.84
C SER A 36 16.26 -9.89 -6.32
N PRO A 37 17.03 -8.98 -6.95
CA PRO A 37 17.59 -9.22 -8.29
C PRO A 37 18.36 -10.54 -8.42
N GLU A 38 18.89 -11.06 -7.31
CA GLU A 38 19.59 -12.34 -7.26
C GLU A 38 18.64 -13.56 -7.22
N GLU A 39 17.38 -13.33 -6.81
CA GLU A 39 16.36 -14.36 -6.65
C GLU A 39 15.44 -14.45 -7.88
N SER A 40 15.22 -13.34 -8.57
CA SER A 40 14.32 -13.25 -9.73
C SER A 40 14.51 -11.95 -10.51
N ASP A 41 14.24 -12.02 -11.81
CA ASP A 41 14.22 -10.93 -12.78
C ASP A 41 12.97 -10.02 -12.68
N GLU A 42 11.99 -10.36 -11.84
CA GLU A 42 10.77 -9.54 -11.67
C GLU A 42 11.10 -8.11 -11.20
N TRP A 43 12.20 -7.94 -10.44
CA TRP A 43 12.67 -6.63 -10.02
C TRP A 43 13.13 -5.76 -11.19
N ASP A 44 13.73 -6.35 -12.23
CA ASP A 44 14.25 -5.61 -13.37
C ASP A 44 13.14 -4.87 -14.11
N PHE A 45 11.92 -5.43 -14.14
CA PHE A 45 10.76 -4.73 -14.68
C PHE A 45 10.46 -3.44 -13.91
N ILE A 46 10.49 -3.49 -12.58
CA ILE A 46 10.26 -2.33 -11.71
C ILE A 46 11.40 -1.32 -11.84
N PHE A 47 12.65 -1.78 -11.85
CA PHE A 47 13.82 -0.92 -11.99
C PHE A 47 13.81 -0.18 -13.32
N ASN A 48 13.66 -0.90 -14.44
CA ASN A 48 13.62 -0.30 -15.77
C ASN A 48 12.44 0.67 -15.93
N SER A 49 11.27 0.32 -15.39
CA SER A 49 10.11 1.22 -15.39
C SER A 49 10.38 2.49 -14.58
N THR A 50 11.07 2.38 -13.45
CA THR A 50 11.46 3.52 -12.62
C THR A 50 12.49 4.40 -13.35
N CYS A 51 13.48 3.80 -14.00
CA CYS A 51 14.48 4.49 -14.81
C CYS A 51 13.90 5.16 -16.06
N SER A 52 12.70 4.76 -16.54
CA SER A 52 12.05 5.44 -17.65
C SER A 52 11.60 6.87 -17.31
N PHE A 53 11.37 7.16 -16.04
CA PHE A 53 11.01 8.49 -15.53
C PHE A 53 12.25 9.24 -15.03
N TYR A 54 13.18 9.48 -15.94
CA TYR A 54 14.47 10.08 -15.64
C TYR A 54 14.59 11.51 -16.19
N VAL A 55 15.04 12.44 -15.34
CA VAL A 55 15.06 13.88 -15.65
C VAL A 55 16.47 14.49 -15.70
N LEU A 56 17.52 13.72 -15.38
CA LEU A 56 18.92 14.17 -15.52
C LEU A 56 19.44 13.87 -16.94
N LYS A 57 20.56 14.48 -17.33
CA LYS A 57 21.10 14.40 -18.71
C LYS A 57 21.45 12.98 -19.15
N ARG A 58 21.94 12.14 -18.24
CA ARG A 58 22.38 10.77 -18.55
C ARG A 58 21.81 9.79 -17.55
N GLN A 59 21.12 8.77 -18.06
CA GLN A 59 20.53 7.71 -17.25
C GLN A 59 21.61 6.85 -16.56
N SER A 60 21.38 6.56 -15.29
CA SER A 60 22.12 5.54 -14.54
C SER A 60 21.27 4.29 -14.50
N ASN A 61 21.51 3.35 -15.43
CA ASN A 61 20.80 2.07 -15.49
C ASN A 61 21.84 0.95 -15.52
N ASP A 62 22.47 0.71 -14.37
CA ASP A 62 23.39 -0.40 -14.17
C ASP A 62 22.88 -1.36 -13.07
N GLU A 63 23.42 -2.57 -13.09
CA GLU A 63 23.03 -3.64 -12.16
C GLU A 63 23.30 -3.26 -10.70
N VAL A 64 24.38 -2.51 -10.45
CA VAL A 64 24.76 -2.04 -9.11
C VAL A 64 23.71 -1.08 -8.56
N MET A 65 23.21 -0.17 -9.40
CA MET A 65 22.15 0.76 -9.03
C MET A 65 20.82 0.03 -8.80
N SER A 66 20.50 -0.97 -9.61
CA SER A 66 19.34 -1.84 -9.42
C SER A 66 19.36 -2.53 -8.05
N LYS A 67 20.49 -3.18 -7.73
CA LYS A 67 20.70 -3.88 -6.46
C LYS A 67 20.63 -2.93 -5.26
N LEU A 68 21.26 -1.77 -5.36
CA LEU A 68 21.22 -0.78 -4.29
C LEU A 68 19.79 -0.27 -4.07
N LEU A 69 19.08 0.09 -5.15
CA LEU A 69 17.70 0.58 -5.07
C LEU A 69 16.78 -0.48 -4.45
N TRP A 70 16.96 -1.76 -4.80
CA TRP A 70 16.23 -2.85 -4.15
C TRP A 70 16.52 -2.91 -2.65
N ALA A 71 17.80 -2.87 -2.27
CA ALA A 71 18.23 -2.98 -0.88
C ALA A 71 17.68 -1.84 0.00
N VAL A 72 17.72 -0.59 -0.49
CA VAL A 72 17.21 0.58 0.26
C VAL A 72 15.69 0.69 0.26
N SER A 73 14.99 0.00 -0.64
CA SER A 73 13.52 0.00 -0.71
C SER A 73 12.88 -1.26 -0.13
N GLY A 74 13.66 -2.31 0.15
CA GLY A 74 13.14 -3.63 0.51
C GLY A 74 12.35 -4.29 -0.61
N GLY A 75 12.67 -3.95 -1.86
CA GLY A 75 11.91 -4.42 -3.03
C GLY A 75 10.50 -3.85 -3.17
N ILE A 76 10.13 -2.84 -2.36
CA ILE A 76 8.79 -2.24 -2.41
C ILE A 76 8.76 -1.14 -3.48
N PRO A 77 7.98 -1.29 -4.58
CA PRO A 77 8.04 -0.37 -5.72
C PRO A 77 7.76 1.08 -5.35
N ARG A 78 6.79 1.33 -4.46
CA ARG A 78 6.44 2.68 -4.04
C ARG A 78 7.58 3.38 -3.30
N ILE A 79 8.34 2.64 -2.47
CA ILE A 79 9.49 3.20 -1.76
C ILE A 79 10.63 3.45 -2.76
N ALA A 80 10.88 2.50 -3.67
CA ALA A 80 11.89 2.63 -4.70
C ALA A 80 11.68 3.87 -5.59
N ILE A 81 10.45 4.06 -6.10
CA ILE A 81 10.08 5.21 -6.91
C ILE A 81 10.26 6.52 -6.13
N ASN A 82 9.84 6.57 -4.86
CA ASN A 82 10.02 7.76 -4.03
C ASN A 82 11.50 8.11 -3.83
N ILE A 83 12.32 7.12 -3.49
CA ILE A 83 13.77 7.30 -3.32
C ILE A 83 14.40 7.80 -4.64
N TRP A 84 14.00 7.21 -5.77
CA TRP A 84 14.49 7.59 -7.09
C TRP A 84 14.15 9.05 -7.46
N ILE A 85 12.90 9.46 -7.24
CA ILE A 85 12.44 10.84 -7.52
C ILE A 85 13.17 11.83 -6.62
N GLU A 86 13.24 11.57 -5.32
CA GLU A 86 13.90 12.45 -4.35
C GLU A 86 15.40 12.60 -4.64
N ALA A 87 16.07 11.51 -5.05
CA ALA A 87 17.49 11.55 -5.38
C ALA A 87 17.76 12.42 -6.62
N GLN A 88 16.94 12.29 -7.66
CA GLN A 88 17.02 13.17 -8.85
C GLN A 88 16.74 14.63 -8.49
N LYS A 89 15.72 14.88 -7.65
CA LYS A 89 15.36 16.23 -7.18
C LYS A 89 16.51 16.88 -6.40
N ASN A 90 17.11 16.15 -5.46
CA ASN A 90 18.24 16.64 -4.67
C ASN A 90 19.43 17.00 -5.54
N ARG A 91 19.67 16.24 -6.61
CA ARG A 91 20.74 16.52 -7.58
C ARG A 91 20.51 17.85 -8.30
N LEU A 92 19.28 18.05 -8.81
CA LEU A 92 18.88 19.28 -9.48
C LEU A 92 19.03 20.49 -8.57
N TYR A 93 18.67 20.37 -7.28
CA TYR A 93 18.89 21.45 -6.30
C TYR A 93 20.37 21.77 -6.07
N LYS A 94 21.25 20.77 -6.13
CA LYS A 94 22.72 20.96 -6.07
C LYS A 94 23.31 21.54 -7.37
N LYS A 95 22.48 21.86 -8.37
CA LYS A 95 22.88 22.31 -9.72
C LYS A 95 23.77 21.32 -10.48
N ASP A 96 23.75 20.04 -10.09
CA ASP A 96 24.36 18.95 -10.84
C ASP A 96 23.26 18.20 -11.60
N ASN A 97 23.34 18.22 -12.94
CA ASN A 97 22.34 17.59 -13.80
C ASN A 97 22.89 16.45 -14.66
N ASN A 98 24.02 15.85 -14.28
CA ASN A 98 24.66 14.81 -15.07
C ASN A 98 23.95 13.44 -14.96
N GLN A 99 24.33 12.61 -13.99
CA GLN A 99 23.89 11.20 -13.90
C GLN A 99 23.81 10.71 -12.46
N LEU A 100 22.71 10.15 -12.01
CA LEU A 100 22.50 9.75 -10.60
C LEU A 100 23.65 8.86 -10.09
N GLN A 101 24.11 9.11 -8.88
CA GLN A 101 25.17 8.32 -8.23
C GLN A 101 24.58 7.43 -7.15
N LEU A 102 25.28 6.34 -6.82
CA LEU A 102 24.91 5.45 -5.71
C LEU A 102 24.69 6.23 -4.41
N LYS A 103 25.57 7.20 -4.14
CA LYS A 103 25.51 8.07 -2.97
C LYS A 103 24.21 8.88 -2.90
N ASP A 104 23.64 9.29 -4.03
CA ASP A 104 22.40 10.07 -4.02
C ASP A 104 21.22 9.25 -3.46
N LEU A 105 21.17 7.94 -3.72
CA LEU A 105 20.16 7.07 -3.13
C LEU A 105 20.37 6.86 -1.63
N ILE A 106 21.63 6.72 -1.21
CA ILE A 106 22.01 6.55 0.20
C ILE A 106 21.65 7.81 0.98
N ASP A 107 22.02 8.99 0.49
CA ASP A 107 21.71 10.27 1.11
C ASP A 107 20.19 10.43 1.32
N VAL A 108 19.37 10.02 0.35
CA VAL A 108 17.90 10.05 0.48
C VAL A 108 17.42 9.03 1.50
N TYR A 109 17.88 7.78 1.41
CA TYR A 109 17.51 6.72 2.36
C TYR A 109 17.87 7.10 3.80
N GLU A 110 19.01 7.77 4.00
CA GLU A 110 19.52 8.24 5.29
C GLU A 110 18.88 9.53 5.79
N SER A 111 18.07 10.22 4.97
CA SER A 111 17.33 11.41 5.39
C SER A 111 16.33 11.13 6.51
N GLU A 112 16.12 12.13 7.38
CA GLU A 112 15.17 12.07 8.50
C GLU A 112 13.73 11.78 8.03
N GLY A 113 13.35 12.34 6.87
CA GLY A 113 12.01 12.16 6.30
C GLY A 113 11.63 10.72 5.96
N LEU A 114 12.62 9.82 5.81
CA LEU A 114 12.41 8.41 5.52
C LEU A 114 12.66 7.48 6.71
N GLU A 115 12.96 7.98 7.91
CA GLU A 115 13.36 7.15 9.05
C GLU A 115 12.38 5.99 9.36
N LYS A 116 11.08 6.27 9.43
CA LYS A 116 10.05 5.24 9.67
C LYS A 116 9.95 4.23 8.52
N ILE A 117 10.05 4.72 7.29
CA ILE A 117 10.00 3.89 6.07
C ILE A 117 11.27 3.03 5.96
N ARG A 118 12.41 3.52 6.45
CA ARG A 118 13.70 2.83 6.49
C ARG A 118 13.63 1.52 7.25
N LYS A 119 13.01 1.53 8.43
CA LYS A 119 12.81 0.31 9.24
C LYS A 119 12.01 -0.75 8.47
N ILE A 120 10.94 -0.32 7.80
CA ILE A 120 10.11 -1.19 6.97
C ILE A 120 10.95 -1.76 5.81
N ALA A 121 11.59 -0.90 5.02
CA ALA A 121 12.44 -1.30 3.90
C ALA A 121 13.53 -2.29 4.32
N LYS A 122 14.21 -2.03 5.44
CA LYS A 122 15.22 -2.92 6.02
C LYS A 122 14.64 -4.27 6.42
N GLY A 123 13.47 -4.29 7.07
CA GLY A 123 12.78 -5.54 7.43
C GLY A 123 12.46 -6.40 6.22
N PHE A 124 12.00 -5.79 5.11
CA PHE A 124 11.74 -6.52 3.86
C PHE A 124 13.02 -6.94 3.14
N ALA A 125 14.04 -6.07 3.03
CA ALA A 125 15.32 -6.39 2.40
C ALA A 125 16.03 -7.57 3.09
N MET A 126 16.01 -7.60 4.43
CA MET A 126 16.64 -8.64 5.25
C MET A 126 15.76 -9.87 5.46
N LYS A 127 14.50 -9.83 4.98
CA LYS A 127 13.48 -10.86 5.26
C LYS A 127 13.35 -11.13 6.76
N ASP A 128 13.35 -10.06 7.56
CA ASP A 128 13.33 -10.11 9.01
C ASP A 128 11.94 -9.72 9.57
N PRO A 129 11.13 -10.69 10.03
CA PRO A 129 9.82 -10.41 10.60
C PRO A 129 9.88 -9.66 11.94
N ILE A 130 10.99 -9.69 12.67
CA ILE A 130 11.12 -9.04 13.99
C ILE A 130 11.09 -7.52 13.82
N LEU A 131 11.82 -7.00 12.82
CA LEU A 131 11.80 -5.58 12.47
C LEU A 131 10.41 -5.10 12.00
N LEU A 132 9.60 -6.02 11.45
CA LEU A 132 8.25 -5.70 10.99
C LEU A 132 7.18 -5.83 12.09
N LYS A 133 7.50 -6.47 13.22
CA LYS A 133 6.58 -6.67 14.36
C LYS A 133 6.10 -5.36 14.98
N GLU A 134 6.92 -4.31 14.89
CA GLU A 134 6.62 -2.96 15.39
C GLU A 134 5.43 -2.30 14.68
N PHE A 135 5.09 -2.75 13.46
CA PHE A 135 4.11 -2.13 12.58
C PHE A 135 2.80 -2.91 12.59
N SER A 136 1.79 -2.39 13.28
CA SER A 136 0.48 -3.02 13.45
C SER A 136 -0.27 -3.29 12.15
N ASP A 137 0.01 -2.49 11.12
CA ASP A 137 -0.63 -2.55 9.80
C ASP A 137 0.09 -3.51 8.84
N ILE A 138 1.27 -4.05 9.19
CA ILE A 138 2.01 -4.99 8.37
C ILE A 138 1.73 -6.41 8.86
N PRO A 139 1.27 -7.34 7.99
CA PRO A 139 1.07 -8.74 8.35
C PRO A 139 2.41 -9.49 8.47
N TRP A 140 3.26 -9.10 9.43
CA TRP A 140 4.63 -9.60 9.61
C TRP A 140 4.70 -11.11 9.84
N LYS A 141 3.67 -11.70 10.49
CA LYS A 141 3.58 -13.15 10.70
C LYS A 141 3.46 -13.91 9.37
N ASP A 142 2.72 -13.37 8.41
CA ASP A 142 2.53 -13.99 7.10
C ASP A 142 3.82 -13.92 6.26
N TYR A 143 4.53 -12.79 6.30
CA TYR A 143 5.85 -12.68 5.68
C TYR A 143 6.87 -13.59 6.35
N GLY A 144 6.89 -13.66 7.68
CA GLY A 144 7.79 -14.55 8.42
C GLY A 144 7.55 -16.02 8.10
N LYS A 145 6.30 -16.45 7.90
CA LYS A 145 5.98 -17.79 7.35
C LYS A 145 6.49 -17.94 5.92
N LYS A 146 6.20 -16.98 5.03
CA LYS A 146 6.62 -16.99 3.62
C LYS A 146 8.14 -17.10 3.47
N TRP A 147 8.90 -16.48 4.37
CA TRP A 147 10.36 -16.50 4.40
C TRP A 147 10.96 -17.67 5.20
N GLY A 148 10.13 -18.56 5.77
CA GLY A 148 10.59 -19.68 6.57
C GLY A 148 11.23 -19.29 7.92
N LYS A 149 10.98 -18.06 8.41
CA LYS A 149 11.52 -17.54 9.67
C LYS A 149 10.62 -17.80 10.87
N LEU A 150 9.33 -18.07 10.64
CA LEU A 150 8.37 -18.47 11.67
C LEU A 150 7.84 -19.86 11.34
N GLY A 151 8.21 -20.85 12.15
CA GLY A 151 7.66 -22.21 12.07
C GLY A 151 6.19 -22.26 12.56
N ALA A 152 5.43 -23.25 12.08
CA ALA A 152 4.01 -23.41 12.45
C ALA A 152 3.79 -23.54 13.97
N GLN A 153 4.74 -24.10 14.71
CA GLN A 153 4.63 -24.36 16.15
C GLN A 153 4.82 -23.12 17.04
N ASN A 154 5.52 -22.08 16.58
CA ASN A 154 5.74 -20.86 17.37
C ASN A 154 4.53 -19.92 17.36
N ILE A 155 3.57 -20.14 16.45
CA ILE A 155 2.44 -19.23 16.22
C ILE A 155 1.23 -19.66 17.04
N GLU A 156 1.02 -20.96 17.21
CA GLU A 156 -0.09 -21.48 18.04
C GLU A 156 0.10 -21.09 19.53
N SER A 157 1.34 -21.04 20.01
CA SER A 157 1.64 -20.62 21.39
C SER A 157 1.46 -19.11 21.63
N GLU A 158 1.72 -18.23 20.65
CA GLU A 158 1.49 -16.78 20.79
C GLU A 158 0.03 -16.38 20.53
N VAL A 159 -0.69 -17.05 19.62
CA VAL A 159 -2.12 -16.76 19.36
C VAL A 159 -2.99 -17.17 20.55
N ALA A 160 -2.56 -18.18 21.33
CA ALA A 160 -3.20 -18.53 22.60
C ALA A 160 -2.95 -17.47 23.70
N ALA A 161 -1.79 -16.81 23.70
CA ALA A 161 -1.45 -15.78 24.70
C ALA A 161 -2.14 -14.43 24.42
N ASP A 162 -2.26 -14.01 23.16
CA ASP A 162 -2.95 -12.75 22.80
C ASP A 162 -4.47 -12.83 23.00
N ASN A 163 -5.06 -14.03 22.91
CA ASN A 163 -6.49 -14.24 23.18
C ASN A 163 -6.82 -14.30 24.68
N SER A 164 -5.82 -14.38 25.57
CA SER A 164 -6.05 -14.51 27.02
C SER A 164 -6.23 -13.16 27.74
N VAL A 165 -5.97 -12.02 27.09
CA VAL A 165 -6.02 -10.69 27.74
C VAL A 165 -7.34 -9.94 27.48
N ASN A 166 -8.19 -10.41 26.55
CA ASN A 166 -9.46 -9.75 26.21
C ASN A 166 -10.71 -10.60 26.50
N GLN A 167 -10.71 -11.39 27.58
CA GLN A 167 -11.92 -12.04 28.09
C GLN A 167 -12.40 -11.40 29.39
N SER A 168 -13.05 -10.25 29.23
CA SER A 168 -14.17 -9.83 30.07
C SER A 168 -14.83 -8.67 29.34
N VAL A 169 -15.93 -8.89 28.62
CA VAL A 169 -17.31 -8.62 29.07
C VAL A 169 -18.29 -9.14 28.00
N ASN A 170 -19.39 -9.73 28.48
CA ASN A 170 -20.65 -10.02 27.80
C ASN A 170 -20.73 -11.28 26.91
N ASP A 171 -21.02 -12.38 27.60
CA ASP A 171 -22.08 -13.29 27.19
C ASP A 171 -23.34 -12.52 26.81
N LEU A 172 -23.84 -12.75 25.60
CA LEU A 172 -25.27 -12.96 25.27
C LEU A 172 -25.41 -13.25 23.76
N GLU A 173 -25.86 -14.48 23.49
CA GLU A 173 -26.70 -14.92 22.37
C GLU A 173 -26.13 -15.19 20.96
N ASP A 174 -26.36 -16.47 20.60
CA ASP A 174 -26.83 -17.01 19.33
C ASP A 174 -25.91 -17.17 18.09
N THR A 175 -25.48 -18.43 17.96
CA THR A 175 -25.56 -19.28 16.76
C THR A 175 -25.22 -18.66 15.39
N ALA A 176 -24.02 -18.94 14.90
CA ALA A 176 -23.83 -19.26 13.48
C ALA A 176 -22.55 -20.08 13.25
N LYS A 177 -22.72 -21.39 13.02
CA LYS A 177 -21.67 -22.24 12.43
C LYS A 177 -21.24 -21.67 11.08
N GLY A 178 -20.08 -21.02 11.04
CA GLY A 178 -19.44 -20.53 9.81
C GLY A 178 -19.07 -21.69 8.88
N ARG A 179 -19.94 -21.98 7.91
CA ARG A 179 -19.72 -22.99 6.87
C ARG A 179 -18.54 -22.56 5.99
N LYS A 180 -17.46 -23.34 5.92
CA LYS A 180 -16.32 -23.10 5.01
C LYS A 180 -16.84 -23.03 3.57
N VAL A 181 -16.86 -21.83 2.98
CA VAL A 181 -17.33 -21.61 1.61
C VAL A 181 -16.26 -22.05 0.63
N SER A 182 -16.52 -23.15 -0.08
CA SER A 182 -15.67 -23.70 -1.14
C SER A 182 -15.34 -22.66 -2.22
N GLU A 183 -14.11 -22.72 -2.77
CA GLU A 183 -13.59 -21.79 -3.78
C GLU A 183 -14.49 -21.64 -5.01
N LYS A 184 -15.23 -22.69 -5.38
CA LYS A 184 -16.23 -22.66 -6.46
C LYS A 184 -17.35 -21.65 -6.18
N SER A 185 -17.74 -21.48 -4.91
CA SER A 185 -18.75 -20.49 -4.50
C SER A 185 -18.20 -19.06 -4.51
N LYS A 186 -16.92 -18.87 -4.14
CA LYS A 186 -16.23 -17.56 -4.28
C LYS A 186 -16.15 -17.12 -5.73
N MET A 187 -15.88 -18.04 -6.67
CA MET A 187 -15.84 -17.74 -8.11
C MET A 187 -17.22 -17.37 -8.67
N LYS A 188 -18.28 -18.12 -8.31
CA LYS A 188 -19.67 -17.79 -8.70
C LYS A 188 -20.12 -16.43 -8.14
N SER A 189 -19.72 -16.11 -6.90
CA SER A 189 -19.98 -14.79 -6.29
C SER A 189 -19.28 -13.66 -7.05
N LYS A 190 -18.01 -13.83 -7.42
CA LYS A 190 -17.27 -12.85 -8.25
C LYS A 190 -17.92 -12.65 -9.63
N GLN A 191 -18.30 -13.73 -10.32
CA GLN A 191 -18.98 -13.65 -11.62
C GLN A 191 -20.34 -12.94 -11.51
N THR A 192 -21.11 -13.23 -10.45
CA THR A 192 -22.42 -12.60 -10.21
C THR A 192 -22.27 -11.12 -9.88
N ARG A 193 -21.27 -10.74 -9.08
CA ARG A 193 -20.94 -9.33 -8.80
C ARG A 193 -20.54 -8.55 -10.06
N LYS A 194 -19.74 -9.16 -10.95
CA LYS A 194 -19.35 -8.53 -12.23
C LYS A 194 -20.57 -8.29 -13.12
N LYS A 195 -21.43 -9.29 -13.29
CA LYS A 195 -22.68 -9.17 -14.07
C LYS A 195 -23.62 -8.12 -13.49
N ASN A 196 -23.77 -8.06 -12.16
CA ASN A 196 -24.61 -7.04 -11.53
C ASN A 196 -24.02 -5.63 -11.69
N LYS A 197 -22.70 -5.47 -11.61
CA LYS A 197 -22.02 -4.19 -11.85
C LYS A 197 -22.18 -3.71 -13.29
N GLU A 198 -22.09 -4.61 -14.27
CA GLU A 198 -22.35 -4.32 -15.69
C GLU A 198 -23.84 -3.97 -15.95
N ARG A 199 -24.76 -4.67 -15.29
CA ARG A 199 -26.20 -4.36 -15.36
C ARG A 199 -26.53 -2.99 -14.75
N GLN A 200 -25.88 -2.64 -13.64
CA GLN A 200 -26.03 -1.30 -13.04
C GLN A 200 -25.39 -0.22 -13.92
N ARG A 201 -24.18 -0.46 -14.46
CA ARG A 201 -23.52 0.46 -15.39
C ARG A 201 -24.36 0.72 -16.65
N SER A 202 -24.96 -0.30 -17.23
CA SER A 202 -25.82 -0.15 -18.41
C SER A 202 -27.14 0.57 -18.09
N LYS A 203 -27.74 0.34 -16.91
CA LYS A 203 -28.91 1.11 -16.45
C LYS A 203 -28.58 2.58 -16.24
N VAL A 204 -27.45 2.88 -15.60
CA VAL A 204 -26.98 4.25 -15.42
C VAL A 204 -26.69 4.89 -16.78
N LYS A 205 -26.02 4.18 -17.70
CA LYS A 205 -25.73 4.67 -19.06
C LYS A 205 -26.98 5.05 -19.85
N LYS A 206 -28.10 4.35 -19.65
CA LYS A 206 -29.40 4.67 -20.28
C LYS A 206 -30.08 5.92 -19.73
N ASN A 207 -29.73 6.36 -18.52
CA ASN A 207 -30.33 7.51 -17.85
C ASN A 207 -29.39 8.74 -17.82
N LEU A 208 -28.25 8.69 -18.52
CA LEU A 208 -27.34 9.83 -18.62
C LEU A 208 -27.84 10.79 -19.70
N SER A 209 -27.77 12.09 -19.42
CA SER A 209 -28.03 13.14 -20.42
C SER A 209 -27.07 12.99 -21.61
N PRO A 210 -27.49 13.30 -22.85
CA PRO A 210 -26.61 13.31 -24.02
C PRO A 210 -25.38 14.24 -23.89
N SER A 211 -25.44 15.21 -22.98
CA SER A 211 -24.34 16.11 -22.63
C SER A 211 -23.39 15.57 -21.55
N ASP A 212 -23.69 14.42 -20.93
CA ASP A 212 -22.88 13.85 -19.86
C ASP A 212 -21.69 13.06 -20.43
N LEU A 213 -20.47 13.50 -20.06
CA LEU A 213 -19.20 12.92 -20.51
C LEU A 213 -19.05 11.44 -20.14
N ARG A 214 -19.77 10.96 -19.11
CA ARG A 214 -19.76 9.55 -18.69
C ARG A 214 -20.54 8.62 -19.62
N GLY A 215 -21.41 9.20 -20.47
CA GLY A 215 -22.22 8.45 -21.44
C GLY A 215 -21.52 8.21 -22.77
N LYS A 216 -20.51 9.02 -23.11
CA LYS A 216 -19.71 8.90 -24.32
C LYS A 216 -18.53 7.99 -24.06
N ASP A 217 -18.36 6.95 -24.87
CA ASP A 217 -17.30 5.96 -24.68
C ASP A 217 -15.88 6.57 -24.70
N ASP A 218 -15.71 7.73 -25.37
CA ASP A 218 -14.46 8.49 -25.46
C ASP A 218 -14.54 9.92 -24.88
N GLY A 219 -15.61 10.25 -24.13
CA GLY A 219 -15.89 11.63 -23.69
C GLY A 219 -14.82 12.22 -22.78
N LEU A 220 -14.26 11.41 -21.89
CA LEU A 220 -13.17 11.84 -21.01
C LEU A 220 -11.86 12.06 -21.78
N THR A 221 -11.60 11.22 -22.79
CA THR A 221 -10.41 11.26 -23.64
C THR A 221 -10.41 12.52 -24.52
N GLN A 222 -11.57 12.90 -25.06
CA GLN A 222 -11.70 14.13 -25.86
C GLN A 222 -11.49 15.40 -25.03
N VAL A 223 -12.04 15.49 -23.81
CA VAL A 223 -11.82 16.67 -22.94
C VAL A 223 -10.35 16.83 -22.56
N LEU A 224 -9.65 15.72 -22.33
CA LEU A 224 -8.22 15.73 -22.02
C LEU A 224 -7.37 16.16 -23.23
N LEU A 225 -7.77 15.78 -24.45
CA LEU A 225 -7.10 16.19 -25.68
C LEU A 225 -7.36 17.66 -26.03
N ASP A 226 -8.59 18.14 -25.87
CA ASP A 226 -8.96 19.55 -26.12
C ASP A 226 -8.28 20.50 -25.12
N GLY A 227 -8.11 20.07 -23.86
CA GLY A 227 -7.34 20.82 -22.86
C GLY A 227 -5.84 20.88 -23.15
N LEU A 228 -5.30 19.95 -23.93
CA LEU A 228 -3.91 19.93 -24.39
C LEU A 228 -3.70 20.78 -25.65
N ALA A 229 -4.71 20.85 -26.53
CA ALA A 229 -4.67 21.65 -27.75
C ALA A 229 -4.92 23.15 -27.53
N GLY A 230 -5.55 23.54 -26.42
CA GLY A 230 -5.83 24.94 -26.06
C GLY A 230 -4.69 25.70 -25.38
N VAL A 231 -3.46 25.15 -25.35
CA VAL A 231 -2.27 25.76 -24.70
C VAL A 231 -1.17 26.12 -25.72
N VAL A 232 -1.55 26.41 -26.98
CA VAL A 232 -0.63 26.95 -28.00
C VAL A 232 -1.06 28.36 -28.39
#